data_AF-A0A961KZN8-F1
#
_entry.id   AF-A0A961KZN8-F1
#
_cell.length_a   1.000
_cell.length_b   1.000
_cell.length_c   1.000
_cell.angle_alpha   90.00
_cell.angle_beta   90.00
_cell.angle_gamma   90.00
#
_symmetry.space_group_name_H-M   'P 1'
#
loop_
_entity.id
_entity.type
_entity.pdbx_description
1 polymer ?
#
loop_
_entity_poly.entity_id
_entity_poly.type
_entity_poly.pdbx_seq_one_letter_code
_entity_poly.pdbx_strand_id
1 'polypeptide(L)' 'MAEIRVKRAYRAARLSDGARILVDRLWPRGMSRDRLRLVDWMRDIAPSEELRHWFGHDPARWEAFCERYRQELDRMPEVV' A
#
# COMPACT_ATOMS: atom_id res chain seq x y z
N MET A 1 -18.66 -5.21 7.14
CA MET A 1 -17.32 -5.04 6.54
C MET A 1 -17.18 -3.60 6.05
N ALA A 2 -16.02 -2.99 6.22
CA ALA A 2 -15.76 -1.65 5.69
C ALA A 2 -15.55 -1.68 4.17
N GLU A 3 -15.95 -0.62 3.47
CA GLU A 3 -15.70 -0.47 2.03
C GLU A 3 -14.27 0.02 1.78
N ILE A 4 -13.46 -0.77 1.08
CA ILE A 4 -12.08 -0.40 0.71
C ILE A 4 -12.08 0.14 -0.72
N ARG A 5 -11.50 1.32 -0.90
CA ARG A 5 -11.39 2.01 -2.20
C ARG A 5 -9.93 2.38 -2.48
N VAL A 6 -9.49 2.20 -3.72
CA VAL A 6 -8.13 2.57 -4.15
C VAL A 6 -8.14 3.94 -4.80
N LYS A 7 -7.20 4.80 -4.39
CA LYS A 7 -7.00 6.14 -4.97
C LYS A 7 -5.51 6.44 -5.09
N ARG A 8 -5.08 6.92 -6.26
CA ARG A 8 -3.68 7.35 -6.44
C ARG A 8 -3.33 8.47 -5.46
N ALA A 9 -2.19 8.36 -4.77
CA ALA A 9 -1.71 9.36 -3.82
C ALA A 9 -1.63 10.78 -4.42
N TYR A 10 -1.31 10.88 -5.71
CA TYR A 10 -1.20 12.15 -6.44
C TYR A 10 -2.55 12.84 -6.75
N ARG A 11 -3.68 12.14 -6.58
CA ARG A 11 -5.01 12.78 -6.70
C ARG A 11 -5.34 13.52 -5.41
N ALA A 12 -5.89 14.72 -5.56
CA ALA A 12 -6.25 15.59 -4.44
C ALA A 12 -7.15 14.88 -3.42
N ALA A 13 -6.84 15.06 -2.14
CA ALA A 13 -7.65 14.59 -1.02
C ALA A 13 -9.05 15.20 -1.09
N ARG A 14 -10.09 14.42 -0.77
CA ARG A 14 -11.47 14.89 -0.66
C ARG A 14 -12.07 14.39 0.65
N LEU A 15 -13.01 15.15 1.22
CA LEU A 15 -13.74 14.75 2.43
C LEU A 15 -14.48 13.41 2.23
N SER A 16 -14.96 13.15 1.01
CA SER A 16 -15.61 11.90 0.64
C SER A 16 -14.68 10.69 0.56
N ASP A 17 -13.36 10.86 0.68
CA ASP A 17 -12.41 9.75 0.71
C ASP A 17 -12.51 8.96 2.02
N GLY A 18 -12.99 9.58 3.11
CA GLY A 18 -12.97 8.99 4.45
C GLY A 18 -11.55 8.89 5.01
N ALA A 19 -11.28 7.82 5.77
CA ALA A 19 -9.94 7.52 6.28
C ALA A 19 -8.99 7.14 5.13
N ARG A 20 -7.88 7.87 4.98
CA ARG A 20 -6.86 7.58 3.96
C ARG A 20 -5.64 6.95 4.62
N ILE A 21 -5.28 5.74 4.19
CA ILE A 21 -4.13 5.00 4.70
C ILE A 21 -3.17 4.76 3.54
N LEU A 22 -1.87 4.96 3.77
CA LEU A 22 -0.82 4.57 2.83
C LEU A 22 -0.20 3.24 3.28
N VAL A 23 -0.11 2.28 2.38
CA VAL A 23 0.39 0.91 2.65
C VAL A 23 1.64 0.57 1.83
N ASP A 24 2.41 1.59 1.43
CA ASP A 24 3.66 1.44 0.68
C ASP A 24 4.84 1.86 1.57
N ARG A 25 6.00 1.18 1.46
CA ARG A 25 7.25 1.59 2.12
C ARG A 25 7.76 2.93 1.64
N LEU A 26 7.43 3.30 0.40
CA LEU A 26 7.92 4.52 -0.22
C LEU A 26 6.90 5.65 -0.08
N TRP A 27 7.38 6.79 0.41
CA TRP A 27 6.59 8.01 0.41
C TRP A 27 6.41 8.54 -1.04
N PRO A 28 5.19 8.92 -1.46
CA PRO A 28 4.95 9.47 -2.79
C PRO A 28 5.77 10.75 -3.03
N ARG A 29 6.57 10.75 -4.10
CA ARG A 29 7.49 11.86 -4.39
C ARG A 29 6.72 13.17 -4.60
N GLY A 30 7.24 14.27 -4.04
CA GLY A 30 6.65 15.60 -4.18
C GLY A 30 5.30 15.80 -3.46
N MET A 31 4.84 14.84 -2.65
CA MET A 31 3.64 14.99 -1.83
C MET A 31 4.03 15.37 -0.40
N SER A 32 3.37 16.37 0.19
CA SER A 32 3.48 16.67 1.62
C SER A 32 2.51 15.81 2.43
N ARG A 33 2.78 15.66 3.74
CA ARG A 33 1.85 14.99 4.67
C ARG A 33 0.46 15.64 4.64
N ASP A 34 0.40 16.97 4.68
CA ASP A 34 -0.85 17.73 4.64
C ASP A 34 -1.63 17.51 3.35
N ARG A 35 -0.95 17.39 2.20
CA ARG A 35 -1.59 17.15 0.90
C ARG A 35 -2.23 15.77 0.83
N LEU A 36 -1.59 14.75 1.42
CA LEU A 36 -2.12 13.39 1.40
C LEU A 36 -3.24 13.19 2.43
N ARG A 37 -3.33 14.00 3.50
CA ARG A 37 -4.35 13.87 4.54
C ARG A 37 -4.53 12.42 5.00
N LEU A 38 -3.41 11.74 5.23
CA LEU A 38 -3.41 10.36 5.70
C LEU A 38 -3.75 10.34 7.18
N VAL A 39 -4.58 9.38 7.59
CA VAL A 39 -4.76 9.05 9.00
C VAL A 39 -3.64 8.15 9.50
N ASP A 40 -3.05 7.35 8.60
CA ASP A 40 -1.95 6.44 8.94
C ASP A 40 -1.06 6.10 7.73
N TRP A 41 0.15 5.66 8.02
CA TRP A 41 1.13 5.14 7.08
C TRP A 41 1.65 3.77 7.55
N MET A 42 0.97 2.72 7.11
CA MET A 42 1.27 1.32 7.47
C MET A 42 2.38 0.78 6.56
N ARG A 43 3.63 1.14 6.87
CA ARG A 43 4.81 0.67 6.12
C ARG A 43 5.11 -0.81 6.35
N ASP A 44 4.77 -1.31 7.52
CA ASP A 44 5.21 -2.63 7.98
C ASP A 44 4.47 -3.75 7.25
N ILE A 45 3.22 -3.51 6.85
CA ILE A 45 2.46 -4.44 6.00
C ILE A 45 2.86 -4.37 4.53
N ALA A 46 3.64 -3.39 4.09
CA ALA A 46 3.99 -3.26 2.68
C ALA A 46 4.91 -4.41 2.23
N PRO A 47 4.83 -4.86 0.95
CA PRO A 47 5.60 -5.99 0.45
C PRO A 47 7.10 -5.77 0.64
N SER A 48 7.83 -6.88 0.85
CA SER A 48 9.28 -6.85 1.00
C SER A 48 9.99 -6.20 -0.19
N GLU A 49 11.21 -5.72 0.04
CA GLU A 49 12.04 -5.19 -1.04
C GLU A 49 12.37 -6.27 -2.07
N GLU A 50 12.66 -7.48 -1.62
CA GLU A 50 12.94 -8.63 -2.48
C GLU A 50 11.72 -9.00 -3.33
N LEU A 51 10.53 -9.06 -2.73
CA LEU A 51 9.30 -9.37 -3.46
C LEU A 51 8.94 -8.27 -4.47
N ARG A 52 9.17 -7.00 -4.12
CA ARG A 52 8.96 -5.85 -5.01
C ARG A 52 9.91 -5.90 -6.21
N HIS A 53 11.19 -6.17 -5.99
CA HIS A 53 12.17 -6.34 -7.06
C HIS A 53 11.85 -7.54 -7.95
N TRP A 54 11.42 -8.67 -7.35
CA TRP A 54 11.00 -9.85 -8.09
C TRP A 54 9.75 -9.59 -8.95
N PHE A 55 8.77 -8.83 -8.45
CA PHE A 55 7.58 -8.49 -9.23
C PHE A 55 7.93 -7.67 -10.46
N GLY A 56 8.82 -6.69 -10.33
CA GLY A 56 9.37 -5.93 -11.47
C GLY A 56 8.32 -5.21 -12.32
N HIS A 57 7.09 -5.02 -11.80
CA HIS A 57 5.92 -4.54 -12.54
C HIS A 57 5.51 -5.40 -13.75
N ASP A 58 5.92 -6.67 -13.78
CA ASP A 58 5.53 -7.63 -14.80
C ASP A 58 4.08 -8.12 -14.57
N PRO A 59 3.12 -7.78 -15.44
CA PRO A 59 1.73 -8.19 -15.26
C PRO A 59 1.55 -9.71 -15.22
N ALA A 60 2.44 -10.47 -15.88
CA ALA A 60 2.39 -11.93 -15.88
C ALA A 60 2.69 -12.53 -14.50
N ARG A 61 3.34 -11.77 -13.60
CA ARG A 61 3.68 -12.18 -12.23
C ARG A 61 2.66 -11.75 -11.20
N TRP A 62 1.58 -11.07 -11.59
CA TRP A 62 0.64 -10.45 -10.65
C TRP A 62 -0.01 -11.43 -9.68
N GLU A 63 -0.54 -12.56 -10.18
CA GLU A 63 -1.19 -13.55 -9.32
C GLU A 63 -0.23 -14.14 -8.30
N ALA A 64 0.97 -14.53 -8.74
CA ALA A 64 2.03 -15.05 -7.89
C ALA A 64 2.57 -13.99 -6.91
N PHE A 65 2.58 -12.71 -7.30
CA PHE A 65 2.91 -11.60 -6.40
C PHE A 65 1.88 -11.50 -5.28
N CYS A 66 0.57 -11.55 -5.59
CA CYS A 66 -0.47 -11.52 -4.57
C CYS A 66 -0.38 -12.72 -3.61
N GLU A 67 -0.07 -13.92 -4.10
CA GLU A 67 0.10 -15.10 -3.25
C GLU A 67 1.30 -14.95 -2.31
N ARG A 68 2.47 -14.60 -2.85
CA ARG A 68 3.69 -14.39 -2.05
C ARG A 68 3.52 -13.28 -1.04
N TYR A 69 2.85 -12.19 -1.41
CA TYR A 69 2.57 -11.09 -0.49
C TYR A 69 1.68 -11.51 0.68
N ARG A 70 0.65 -12.34 0.45
CA ARG A 70 -0.14 -12.91 1.55
C ARG A 70 0.72 -13.78 2.48
N GLN A 71 1.62 -14.59 1.91
CA GLN A 71 2.55 -15.39 2.70
C GLN A 71 3.51 -14.54 3.54
N GLU A 72 3.91 -13.35 3.07
CA GLU A 72 4.68 -12.39 3.87
C GLU A 72 3.85 -11.88 5.05
N LEU A 73 2.60 -11.50 4.80
CA LEU A 73 1.69 -11.02 5.84
C LEU A 73 1.37 -12.09 6.89
N ASP A 74 1.15 -13.33 6.48
CA ASP A 74 0.87 -14.46 7.39
C ASP A 74 2.04 -14.74 8.35
N ARG A 75 3.27 -14.34 7.98
CA ARG A 75 4.47 -14.47 8.82
C ARG A 75 4.65 -13.31 9.80
N MET A 76 3.85 -12.25 9.69
CA MET A 76 3.91 -11.06 10.52
C MET A 76 2.52 -10.74 11.12
N PRO A 77 1.90 -11.67 11.87
CA PRO A 77 0.55 -11.49 12.39
C PRO A 77 0.40 -10.30 13.36
N GLU A 78 1.49 -9.80 13.92
CA GLU A 78 1.52 -8.66 14.83
C GLU A 78 1.32 -7.29 14.14
N VAL A 79 1.48 -7.22 12.81
CA VAL A 79 1.29 -5.98 12.04
C VAL A 79 0.00 -5.94 11.23
N VAL A 80 -0.80 -7.02 11.24
CA VAL A 80 -2.01 -7.21 10.41
C VAL A 80 -3.28 -7.23 11.26
#